data_AF-A0AAJ6ZBE6-F1
#
_entry.id   AF-A0AAJ6ZBE6-F1
#
_cell.length_a   1.000
_cell.length_b   1.000
_cell.length_c   1.000
_cell.angle_alpha   90.00
_cell.angle_beta   90.00
_cell.angle_gamma   90.00
#
_symmetry.space_group_name_H-M   'P 1'
#
loop_
_entity.id
_entity.type
_entity.pdbx_description
1 polymer ?
#
loop_
_entity_poly.entity_id
_entity_poly.type
_entity_poly.pdbx_seq_one_letter_code
_entity_poly.pdbx_strand_id
1 'polypeptide(L)'
;MSTSVSNKPIYDINKAEELFEKFIKDFDRQYKDEADREEHYQAFIKSLKRINELNTKQDSATYDINKFADFTEEETKWMRGVVKPQ
;
A
#
# COMPACT_ATOMS: atom_id res chain seq x y z
N MET A 1 4.77 -0.59 -33.73
CA MET A 1 4.96 -1.24 -32.42
C MET A 1 4.21 -0.38 -31.41
N SER A 2 2.99 -0.77 -31.05
CA SER A 2 2.14 -0.01 -30.12
C SER A 2 2.64 -0.24 -28.70
N THR A 3 3.50 0.64 -28.20
CA THR A 3 3.88 0.64 -26.79
C THR A 3 2.75 1.27 -26.01
N SER A 4 1.84 0.45 -25.49
CA SER A 4 0.83 0.84 -24.53
C SER A 4 1.53 1.54 -23.36
N VAL A 5 1.41 2.86 -23.33
CA VAL A 5 1.88 3.74 -22.26
C VAL A 5 1.27 3.22 -20.96
N SER A 6 2.14 2.74 -20.07
CA SER A 6 1.83 2.09 -18.81
C SER A 6 0.95 3.01 -17.94
N ASN A 7 -0.37 2.80 -17.97
CA ASN A 7 -1.35 3.54 -17.17
C ASN A 7 -1.33 3.10 -15.70
N LYS A 8 -0.12 2.94 -15.14
CA LYS A 8 0.08 2.44 -13.77
C LYS A 8 -0.12 3.60 -12.80
N PRO A 9 -0.83 3.38 -11.69
CA PRO A 9 -1.08 4.44 -10.73
C PRO A 9 0.23 4.82 -10.03
N ILE A 10 0.51 6.12 -9.99
CA ILE A 10 1.58 6.71 -9.19
C ILE A 10 0.91 7.71 -8.25
N TYR A 11 1.12 7.53 -6.95
CA TYR A 11 0.50 8.34 -5.92
C TYR A 11 1.43 9.45 -5.46
N ASP A 12 0.86 10.61 -5.16
CA ASP A 12 1.60 11.68 -4.51
C ASP A 12 1.61 11.46 -3.00
N ILE A 13 2.82 11.35 -2.42
CA ILE A 13 3.00 11.17 -0.99
C ILE A 13 2.53 12.40 -0.21
N ASN A 14 2.52 13.60 -0.82
CA ASN A 14 1.97 14.80 -0.20
C ASN A 14 0.45 14.73 -0.03
N LYS A 15 -0.22 13.90 -0.83
CA LYS A 15 -1.66 13.63 -0.73
C LYS A 15 -1.95 12.34 0.04
N ALA A 16 -0.97 11.80 0.77
CA ALA A 16 -1.14 10.56 1.51
C ALA A 16 -2.30 10.66 2.53
N GLU A 17 -2.52 11.81 3.14
CA GLU A 17 -3.63 12.04 4.08
C GLU A 17 -4.99 11.91 3.39
N GLU A 18 -5.20 12.61 2.27
CA GLU A 18 -6.44 12.52 1.49
C GLU A 18 -6.68 11.09 0.96
N LEU A 19 -5.60 10.44 0.49
CA LEU A 19 -5.65 9.05 0.01
C LEU A 19 -5.96 8.06 1.14
N PHE A 20 -5.44 8.31 2.35
CA PHE A 20 -5.68 7.49 3.52
C PHE A 20 -7.11 7.66 4.02
N GLU A 21 -7.65 8.88 4.06
CA GLU A 21 -9.06 9.10 4.38
C GLU A 21 -9.99 8.41 3.39
N LYS A 22 -9.66 8.47 2.10
CA LYS A 22 -10.38 7.73 1.07
C LYS A 22 -10.27 6.23 1.29
N PHE A 23 -9.08 5.71 1.56
CA PHE A 23 -8.86 4.31 1.86
C PHE A 23 -9.68 3.82 3.06
N ILE A 24 -9.75 4.60 4.13
CA ILE A 24 -10.57 4.29 5.31
C ILE A 24 -12.03 4.12 4.92
N LYS A 25 -12.56 5.04 4.09
CA LYS A 25 -13.96 4.99 3.62
C LYS A 25 -14.21 3.86 2.63
N ASP A 26 -13.30 3.64 1.69
CA ASP A 26 -13.43 2.64 0.63
C ASP A 26 -13.34 1.21 1.19
N PHE A 27 -12.56 1.00 2.25
CA PHE A 27 -12.35 -0.31 2.88
C PHE A 27 -13.00 -0.46 4.27
N ASP A 28 -13.82 0.51 4.67
CA ASP A 28 -14.51 0.55 5.98
C ASP A 28 -13.55 0.25 7.16
N ARG A 29 -12.39 0.91 7.16
CA ARG A 29 -11.36 0.68 8.19
C ARG A 29 -11.77 1.34 9.51
N GLN A 30 -11.65 0.57 10.58
CA GLN A 30 -11.87 1.02 11.94
C GLN A 30 -10.60 0.78 12.75
N TYR A 31 -10.05 1.86 13.29
CA TYR A 31 -8.88 1.84 14.16
C TYR A 31 -9.32 2.00 15.60
N LYS A 32 -8.60 1.38 16.54
CA LYS A 32 -9.00 1.37 17.96
C LYS A 32 -8.80 2.72 18.63
N ASP A 33 -7.71 3.39 18.31
CA ASP A 33 -7.31 4.66 18.88
C ASP A 33 -6.46 5.47 17.88
N GLU A 34 -6.07 6.67 18.28
CA GLU A 34 -5.27 7.56 17.46
C GLU A 34 -3.86 7.01 17.19
N ALA A 35 -3.29 6.22 18.11
CA ALA A 35 -1.96 5.63 17.95
C ALA A 35 -1.98 4.50 16.90
N ASP A 36 -2.99 3.63 16.96
CA ASP A 36 -3.28 2.58 15.98
C ASP A 36 -3.49 3.19 14.58
N ARG A 37 -4.29 4.26 14.50
CA ARG A 37 -4.50 5.01 13.25
C ARG A 37 -3.18 5.58 12.71
N GLU A 38 -2.34 6.15 13.57
CA GLU A 38 -1.05 6.73 13.15
C GLU A 38 -0.08 5.64 12.67
N GLU A 39 -0.02 4.49 13.33
CA GLU A 39 0.81 3.36 12.90
C GLU A 39 0.41 2.86 11.51
N HIS A 40 -0.90 2.68 11.28
CA HIS A 40 -1.45 2.30 9.98
C HIS A 40 -1.25 3.39 8.92
N TYR A 41 -1.31 4.67 9.28
CA TYR A 41 -1.02 5.78 8.37
C TYR A 41 0.45 5.78 7.91
N GLN A 42 1.39 5.57 8.84
CA GLN A 42 2.80 5.45 8.50
C GLN A 42 3.08 4.22 7.61
N ALA A 43 2.39 3.09 7.89
CA ALA A 43 2.45 1.91 7.03
C ALA A 43 1.89 2.20 5.62
N PHE A 44 0.78 2.94 5.53
CA PHE A 44 0.19 3.36 4.26
C PHE A 44 1.14 4.21 3.41
N ILE A 45 1.81 5.20 4.02
CA ILE A 45 2.82 6.00 3.32
C ILE A 45 3.97 5.13 2.77
N LYS A 46 4.45 4.16 3.56
CA LYS A 46 5.48 3.21 3.12
C LYS A 46 4.99 2.39 1.92
N SER A 47 3.74 1.93 1.95
CA SER A 47 3.12 1.20 0.85
C SER A 47 3.00 2.04 -0.42
N LEU A 48 2.57 3.31 -0.34
CA LEU A 48 2.51 4.22 -1.49
C LEU A 48 3.88 4.39 -2.15
N LYS A 49 4.93 4.62 -1.35
CA LYS A 49 6.31 4.72 -1.85
C LYS A 49 6.72 3.45 -2.58
N ARG A 50 6.39 2.28 -2.02
CA ARG A 50 6.70 0.98 -2.61
C ARG A 50 5.93 0.71 -3.90
N ILE A 51 4.64 1.06 -3.95
CA ILE A 51 3.82 0.98 -5.16
C ILE A 51 4.43 1.84 -6.27
N ASN A 52 4.77 3.10 -5.97
CA ASN A 52 5.39 4.01 -6.92
C ASN A 52 6.73 3.46 -7.45
N GLU A 53 7.58 2.97 -6.55
CA GLU A 53 8.86 2.38 -6.91
C GLU A 53 8.69 1.15 -7.80
N LEU A 54 7.80 0.22 -7.45
CA LEU A 54 7.56 -1.00 -8.20
C LEU A 54 6.92 -0.72 -9.57
N ASN A 55 5.93 0.17 -9.63
CA ASN A 55 5.30 0.56 -10.90
C ASN A 55 6.28 1.28 -11.85
N THR A 56 7.25 2.01 -11.29
CA THR A 56 8.31 2.68 -12.06
C THR A 56 9.38 1.69 -12.54
N LYS A 57 9.73 0.68 -11.73
CA LYS A 57 10.85 -0.25 -12.02
C LYS A 57 10.43 -1.52 -12.74
N GLN A 58 9.21 -2.01 -12.56
CA GLN A 58 8.74 -3.28 -13.10
C GLN A 58 7.58 -3.08 -14.06
N ASP A 59 7.67 -3.66 -15.26
CA ASP A 59 6.58 -3.70 -16.25
C ASP A 59 5.78 -5.01 -16.23
N SER A 60 6.22 -6.00 -15.47
CA SER A 60 5.54 -7.30 -15.37
C SER A 60 4.25 -7.26 -14.54
N ALA A 61 4.09 -6.26 -13.67
CA ALA A 61 2.94 -6.14 -12.79
C ALA A 61 2.55 -4.67 -12.60
N THR A 62 1.28 -4.45 -12.26
CA THR A 62 0.78 -3.15 -11.81
C THR A 62 0.39 -3.28 -10.35
N TYR A 63 0.91 -2.39 -9.53
CA TYR A 63 0.65 -2.28 -8.10
C TYR A 63 -0.31 -1.11 -7.86
N ASP A 64 -1.27 -1.27 -6.94
CA ASP A 64 -2.30 -0.27 -6.63
C ASP A 64 -2.61 -0.35 -5.13
N ILE A 65 -3.25 0.69 -4.59
CA ILE A 65 -3.81 0.69 -3.25
C ILE A 65 -4.88 -0.39 -3.19
N ASN A 66 -4.70 -1.32 -2.26
CA ASN A 66 -5.66 -2.38 -1.98
C ASN A 66 -5.89 -2.45 -0.47
N LYS A 67 -6.78 -3.33 -0.01
CA LYS A 67 -7.09 -3.49 1.42
C LYS A 67 -5.87 -3.71 2.31
N PHE A 68 -4.74 -4.19 1.79
CA PHE A 68 -3.51 -4.43 2.55
C PHE A 68 -2.54 -3.24 2.53
N ALA A 69 -2.94 -2.08 2.00
CA ALA A 69 -2.06 -0.93 1.87
C ALA A 69 -1.60 -0.35 3.22
N ASP A 70 -2.39 -0.51 4.28
CA ASP A 70 -2.07 -0.06 5.64
C ASP A 70 -1.42 -1.13 6.53
N PHE A 71 -1.04 -2.28 5.97
CA PHE A 71 -0.47 -3.37 6.75
C PHE A 71 0.92 -3.01 7.26
N THR A 72 1.10 -3.18 8.56
CA THR A 72 2.39 -3.03 9.22
C THR A 72 3.35 -4.15 8.79
N GLU A 73 4.64 -3.96 9.07
CA GLU A 73 5.67 -4.96 8.74
C GLU A 73 5.44 -6.27 9.50
N GLU A 74 4.89 -6.20 10.72
CA GLU A 74 4.52 -7.36 11.52
C GLU A 74 3.36 -8.12 10.90
N GLU A 75 2.28 -7.45 10.53
CA GLU A 75 1.12 -8.08 9.86
C GLU A 75 1.51 -8.70 8.53
N THR A 76 2.38 -8.03 7.77
CA THR A 76 2.91 -8.54 6.51
C THR A 76 3.75 -9.80 6.72
N LYS A 77 4.46 -9.93 7.84
CA LYS A 77 5.27 -11.11 8.15
C LYS A 77 4.40 -12.35 8.35
N TRP A 78 3.24 -12.20 8.97
CA TRP A 78 2.27 -13.29 9.17
C TRP A 78 1.51 -13.68 7.89
N MET A 79 1.43 -12.78 6.91
CA MET A 79 0.85 -13.09 5.59
C MET A 79 1.77 -13.90 4.66
N ARG A 80 3.08 -13.91 4.92
CA ARG A 80 3.98 -14.82 4.19
C ARG A 80 3.65 -16.22 4.71
N GLY A 81 2.98 -17.03 3.88
CA GLY A 81 2.57 -18.39 4.23
C GLY A 81 3.69 -19.25 4.82
N VAL A 82 3.39 -20.49 5.23
CA VAL A 82 4.29 -21.38 5.99
C VAL A 82 5.77 -21.25 5.58
N VAL A 83 6.53 -20.54 6.41
CA VAL A 83 7.98 -20.46 6.28
C VAL A 83 8.50 -21.77 6.86
N LYS A 84 8.98 -22.69 6.01
CA LYS A 84 9.59 -23.92 6.53
C LYS A 84 10.74 -23.52 7.45
N PRO A 85 10.77 -23.98 8.71
CA PRO A 85 11.97 -23.83 9.53
C PRO A 85 13.12 -24.54 8.82
N GLN A 86 14.27 -23.86 8.79
CA GLN A 86 15.51 -24.38 8.20
C GLN A 86 16.11 -25.47 9.08
#